data_AF-A0A350WP88-F1
#
_entry.id   AF-A0A350WP88-F1
#
_cell.length_a   1.000
_cell.length_b   1.000
_cell.length_c   1.000
_cell.angle_alpha   90.00
_cell.angle_beta   90.00
_cell.angle_gamma   90.00
#
_symmetry.space_group_name_H-M   'P 1'
#
loop_
_entity.id
_entity.type
_entity.pdbx_description
1 polymer ?
#
loop_
_entity_poly.entity_id
_entity_poly.type
_entity_poly.pdbx_seq_one_letter_code
_entity_poly.pdbx_strand_id
1 'polypeptide(L)'
;AIFVEASENTDEKRFSPGERYASTYEINMLRCIYCGFCEDACPTEAIVLGDNYELSFYDRREAIYGKEMLLEPVPSEQMLTPRKVEAGVYTRSVPEMKDPTD
;
A
#
# COMPACT_ATOMS: atom_id res chain seq x y z
N ALA A 1 -9.07 8.83 -8.27
CA ALA A 1 -9.97 7.69 -7.91
C ALA A 1 -9.10 6.46 -7.70
N ILE A 2 -9.21 5.83 -6.52
CA ILE A 2 -8.39 4.68 -6.11
C ILE A 2 -9.29 3.44 -6.13
N PHE A 3 -8.79 2.35 -6.69
CA PHE A 3 -9.43 1.03 -6.62
C PHE A 3 -8.56 0.11 -5.77
N VAL A 4 -9.17 -0.53 -4.77
CA VAL A 4 -8.49 -1.46 -3.88
C VAL A 4 -9.34 -2.71 -3.75
N GLU A 5 -8.70 -3.87 -3.93
CA GLU A 5 -9.28 -5.17 -3.62
C GLU A 5 -8.44 -5.83 -2.53
N ALA A 6 -9.10 -6.38 -1.52
CA ALA A 6 -8.44 -7.01 -0.39
C ALA A 6 -8.48 -8.54 -0.52
N SER A 7 -7.36 -9.17 -0.19
CA SER A 7 -7.22 -10.63 -0.02
C SER A 7 -6.72 -10.98 1.37
N GLU A 8 -7.01 -12.20 1.82
CA GLU A 8 -6.61 -12.71 3.13
C GLU A 8 -5.13 -13.10 3.16
N ASN A 9 -4.42 -12.74 4.23
CA ASN A 9 -3.13 -13.33 4.58
C ASN A 9 -3.34 -14.68 5.30
N THR A 10 -2.41 -15.60 5.13
CA THR A 10 -2.33 -16.81 5.97
C THR A 10 -1.02 -16.82 6.75
N ASP A 11 -0.91 -17.69 7.74
CA ASP A 11 0.33 -17.84 8.52
C ASP A 11 1.48 -18.40 7.69
N GLU A 12 1.20 -19.14 6.61
CA GLU A 12 2.19 -19.66 5.67
C GLU A 12 2.65 -18.61 4.65
N LYS A 13 1.75 -17.70 4.23
CA LYS A 13 2.00 -16.72 3.17
C LYS A 13 1.40 -15.37 3.52
N ARG A 14 2.25 -14.49 4.08
CA ARG A 14 1.84 -13.17 4.55
C ARG A 14 2.53 -12.03 3.78
N PHE A 15 1.75 -11.10 3.23
CA PHE A 15 2.25 -9.95 2.46
C PHE A 15 2.21 -8.63 3.21
N SER A 16 1.43 -8.55 4.28
CA SER A 16 1.34 -7.38 5.15
C SER A 16 1.22 -7.86 6.60
N PRO A 17 1.55 -7.01 7.60
CA PRO A 17 1.36 -7.37 9.00
C PRO A 17 -0.09 -7.79 9.28
N GLY A 18 -1.11 -7.02 8.88
CA GLY A 18 -2.52 -7.31 9.22
C GLY A 18 -3.12 -8.59 8.62
N GLU A 19 -4.37 -8.88 8.99
CA GLU A 19 -5.11 -10.07 8.50
C GLU A 19 -5.29 -10.09 6.97
N ARG A 20 -5.29 -8.90 6.34
CA ARG A 20 -5.53 -8.69 4.91
C ARG A 20 -4.42 -7.88 4.26
N TYR A 21 -4.28 -8.07 2.96
CA TYR A 21 -3.41 -7.27 2.10
C TYR A 21 -4.16 -6.81 0.85
N ALA A 22 -3.70 -5.73 0.23
CA ALA A 22 -4.23 -5.30 -1.06
C ALA A 22 -3.73 -6.24 -2.16
N SER A 23 -4.62 -7.09 -2.69
CA SER A 23 -4.32 -7.93 -3.86
C SER A 23 -4.17 -7.06 -5.09
N THR A 24 -5.09 -6.12 -5.25
CA THR A 24 -5.10 -5.11 -6.30
C THR A 24 -5.06 -3.74 -5.66
N TYR A 25 -4.16 -2.89 -6.13
CA TYR A 25 -4.10 -1.49 -5.76
C TYR A 25 -3.88 -0.68 -7.03
N GLU A 26 -4.86 0.13 -7.42
CA GLU A 26 -4.79 0.93 -8.65
C GLU A 26 -5.16 2.39 -8.38
N ILE A 27 -4.34 3.31 -8.90
CA ILE A 27 -4.62 4.74 -8.88
C ILE A 27 -4.77 5.25 -10.30
N ASN A 28 -5.91 5.84 -10.61
CA ASN A 28 -6.10 6.55 -11.86
C ASN A 28 -5.62 8.00 -11.70
N MET A 29 -4.45 8.31 -12.27
CA MET A 29 -3.78 9.61 -12.17
C MET A 29 -4.54 10.72 -12.92
N LEU A 30 -5.33 10.39 -13.93
CA LEU A 30 -6.21 11.36 -14.62
C LEU A 30 -7.46 11.75 -13.80
N ARG A 31 -7.80 10.96 -12.78
CA ARG A 31 -8.90 11.23 -11.84
C ARG A 31 -8.40 11.61 -10.44
N CYS A 32 -7.10 11.58 -10.21
CA CYS A 32 -6.52 12.07 -8.97
C CYS A 32 -6.47 13.61 -9.04
N ILE A 33 -6.79 14.27 -7.94
CA ILE A 33 -6.68 15.72 -7.81
C ILE A 33 -5.51 16.13 -6.90
N TYR A 34 -4.67 15.16 -6.51
CA TYR A 34 -3.48 15.36 -5.69
C TYR A 34 -3.75 16.11 -4.37
N CYS A 35 -4.87 15.80 -3.70
CA CYS A 35 -5.29 16.50 -2.48
C CYS A 35 -4.64 15.99 -1.17
N GLY A 36 -3.90 14.87 -1.19
CA GLY A 36 -3.28 14.29 0.00
C GLY A 36 -4.20 13.48 0.91
N PHE A 37 -5.53 13.50 0.72
CA PHE A 37 -6.46 12.80 1.65
C PHE A 37 -6.26 11.29 1.76
N CYS A 38 -5.67 10.63 0.76
CA CYS A 38 -5.34 9.21 0.86
C CYS A 38 -4.18 8.93 1.82
N GLU A 39 -3.25 9.86 1.96
CA GLU A 39 -2.14 9.80 2.92
C GLU A 39 -2.68 9.97 4.34
N ASP A 40 -3.44 11.03 4.59
CA ASP A 40 -4.06 11.31 5.89
C ASP A 40 -5.01 10.18 6.35
N ALA A 41 -5.73 9.58 5.42
CA ALA A 41 -6.67 8.51 5.73
C ALA A 41 -6.00 7.15 5.99
N CYS A 42 -4.72 6.98 5.66
CA CYS A 42 -4.04 5.70 5.77
C CYS A 42 -3.56 5.44 7.21
N PRO A 43 -4.14 4.49 7.95
CA PRO A 43 -3.78 4.25 9.35
C PRO A 43 -2.41 3.58 9.55
N THR A 44 -1.77 3.14 8.46
CA THR A 44 -0.48 2.44 8.48
C THR A 44 0.56 3.12 7.59
N GLU A 45 0.28 4.35 7.13
CA GLU A 45 1.20 5.12 6.29
C GLU A 45 1.67 4.37 5.03
N ALA A 46 0.80 3.54 4.46
CA ALA A 46 1.14 2.70 3.30
C ALA A 46 1.15 3.46 1.97
N ILE A 47 0.52 4.63 1.93
CA ILE A 47 0.48 5.52 0.76
C ILE A 47 0.88 6.93 1.22
N VAL A 48 1.77 7.56 0.46
CA VAL A 48 2.24 8.92 0.67
C VAL A 48 2.20 9.68 -0.66
N LEU A 49 1.94 10.98 -0.61
CA LEU A 49 2.02 11.83 -1.79
C LEU A 49 3.47 12.30 -1.97
N GLY A 50 4.20 11.66 -2.89
CA GLY A 50 5.59 12.03 -3.19
C GLY A 50 5.72 13.34 -3.99
N ASP A 51 6.96 13.80 -4.11
CA ASP A 51 7.30 15.08 -4.76
C ASP A 51 7.45 15.00 -6.29
N ASN A 52 7.18 13.85 -6.91
CA ASN A 52 7.30 13.68 -8.35
C ASN A 52 6.15 14.37 -9.09
N TYR A 53 6.43 15.50 -9.74
CA TYR A 53 5.43 16.30 -10.47
C TYR A 53 5.55 16.21 -12.01
N GLU A 54 6.66 15.70 -12.55
CA GLU A 54 6.90 15.61 -14.00
C GLU A 54 6.20 14.38 -14.63
N LEU A 55 4.90 14.27 -14.42
CA LEU A 55 4.08 13.14 -14.86
C LEU A 55 3.34 13.48 -16.15
N SER A 56 3.95 13.18 -17.30
CA SER A 56 3.30 13.28 -18.61
C SER A 56 3.08 11.90 -19.21
N PHE A 57 1.92 11.68 -19.84
CA PHE A 57 1.54 10.41 -20.44
C PHE A 57 1.17 10.62 -21.91
N TYR A 58 1.47 9.63 -22.76
CA TYR A 58 1.05 9.64 -24.17
C TYR A 58 -0.27 8.89 -24.37
N ASP A 59 -0.53 7.86 -23.57
CA ASP A 59 -1.78 7.10 -23.58
C ASP A 59 -2.49 7.16 -22.22
N ARG A 60 -3.83 7.10 -22.23
CA ARG A 60 -4.65 7.13 -21.00
C ARG A 60 -4.38 5.94 -20.09
N ARG A 61 -3.98 4.79 -20.64
CA ARG A 61 -3.68 3.57 -19.89
C ARG A 61 -2.39 3.71 -19.08
N GLU A 62 -1.42 4.49 -19.56
CA GLU A 62 -0.18 4.78 -18.83
C GLU A 62 -0.43 5.56 -17.54
N ALA A 63 -1.54 6.31 -17.49
CA ALA A 63 -1.95 7.05 -16.31
C ALA A 63 -2.72 6.21 -15.27
N ILE A 64 -2.82 4.89 -15.48
CA ILE A 64 -3.38 3.95 -14.49
C ILE A 64 -2.22 3.25 -13.81
N TYR A 65 -1.95 3.63 -12.56
CA TYR A 65 -0.83 3.11 -11.80
C TYR A 65 -1.29 1.88 -11.05
N GLY A 66 -0.75 0.72 -11.44
CA GLY A 66 -0.95 -0.53 -10.70
C GLY A 66 -0.02 -0.63 -9.49
N LYS A 67 -0.31 -1.59 -8.62
CA LYS A 67 0.44 -1.87 -7.38
C LYS A 67 1.95 -1.93 -7.63
N GLU A 68 2.37 -2.57 -8.71
CA GLU A 68 3.77 -2.84 -8.99
C GLU A 68 4.54 -1.57 -9.37
N MET A 69 3.84 -0.54 -9.85
CA MET A 69 4.40 0.79 -10.12
C MET A 69 4.44 1.70 -8.90
N LEU A 70 3.68 1.35 -7.85
CA LEU A 70 3.53 2.13 -6.62
C LEU A 70 4.41 1.62 -5.47
N LEU A 71 4.99 0.43 -5.62
CA LEU A 71 5.84 -0.17 -4.60
C LEU A 71 7.26 0.41 -4.63
N GLU A 72 7.72 0.85 -3.47
CA GLU A 72 9.12 1.21 -3.24
C GLU A 72 9.98 -0.03 -2.94
N PRO A 73 11.28 -0.01 -3.27
CA PRO A 73 12.18 -1.11 -2.96
C PRO A 73 12.34 -1.28 -1.44
N VAL A 74 12.36 -2.52 -1.00
CA VAL A 74 12.60 -2.83 0.41
C VAL A 74 14.09 -2.62 0.76
N PRO A 75 14.41 -2.13 1.98
CA PRO A 75 15.79 -1.84 2.38
C PRO A 75 16.64 -3.10 2.60
N SER A 76 16.04 -4.27 2.79
CA SER A 76 16.78 -5.53 2.90
C SER A 76 15.98 -6.73 2.38
N GLU A 77 16.68 -7.78 1.93
CA GLU A 77 16.05 -9.01 1.42
C GLU A 77 15.19 -9.71 2.49
N GLN A 78 15.57 -9.61 3.77
CA GLN A 78 14.79 -10.20 4.87
C GLN A 78 13.41 -9.55 5.03
N MET A 79 13.20 -8.37 4.41
CA MET A 79 11.94 -7.65 4.42
C MET A 79 11.03 -7.97 3.23
N LEU A 80 11.50 -8.78 2.27
CA LEU A 80 10.69 -9.21 1.13
C LEU A 80 9.45 -9.99 1.58
N THR A 81 8.40 -9.86 0.80
CA THR A 81 7.15 -10.62 0.98
C THR A 81 7.06 -11.72 -0.07
N PRO A 82 6.47 -12.89 0.25
CA PRO A 82 5.77 -13.20 1.50
C PRO A 82 6.70 -13.53 2.68
N ARG A 83 6.35 -13.06 3.87
CA ARG A 83 7.06 -13.35 5.13
C ARG A 83 6.43 -14.54 5.85
N LYS A 84 7.26 -15.31 6.58
CA LYS A 84 6.81 -16.27 7.59
C LYS A 84 6.79 -15.60 8.95
N VAL A 85 5.67 -15.68 9.66
CA VAL A 85 5.49 -15.10 11.00
C VAL A 85 5.02 -16.17 11.97
N GLU A 86 5.18 -15.93 13.27
CA GLU A 86 4.60 -16.81 14.29
C GLU A 86 3.07 -16.73 14.24
N ALA A 87 2.42 -17.90 14.35
CA ALA A 87 0.97 -18.01 14.28
C ALA A 87 0.29 -17.21 15.40
N GLY A 88 -0.79 -16.50 15.06
CA GLY A 88 -1.61 -15.76 16.03
C GLY A 88 -1.09 -14.37 16.44
N VAL A 89 0.06 -13.91 15.93
CA VAL A 89 0.58 -12.56 16.23
C VAL A 89 -0.20 -11.45 15.52
N TYR A 90 -0.68 -11.72 14.32
CA TYR A 90 -1.29 -10.71 13.45
C TYR A 90 -2.72 -11.06 13.02
N THR A 91 -3.62 -11.03 14.00
CA THR A 91 -5.02 -11.46 13.87
C THR A 91 -6.01 -10.31 13.64
N ARG A 92 -5.52 -9.06 13.56
CA ARG A 92 -6.36 -7.87 13.37
C ARG A 92 -6.21 -7.29 11.97
N SER A 93 -7.28 -6.70 11.46
CA SER A 93 -7.34 -6.03 10.15
C SER A 93 -6.40 -4.82 10.07
N VAL A 94 -6.40 -4.01 11.13
CA VAL A 94 -5.55 -2.81 11.27
C VAL A 94 -4.65 -3.00 12.50
N PRO A 95 -3.33 -2.82 12.37
CA PRO A 95 -2.42 -2.78 13.51
C PRO A 95 -2.83 -1.73 14.53
N GLU A 96 -2.50 -1.90 15.81
CA GLU A 96 -2.67 -0.83 16.79
C GLU A 96 -1.68 0.30 16.49
N MET A 97 -2.19 1.41 15.96
CA MET A 97 -1.43 2.64 15.77
C MET A 97 -1.10 3.20 17.15
N LYS A 98 0.20 3.30 17.47
CA LYS A 98 0.64 3.98 18.68
C LYS A 98 0.51 5.47 18.45
N ASP A 99 -0.01 6.20 19.44
CA ASP A 99 -0.06 7.66 19.35
C ASP A 99 1.35 8.23 19.13
N PRO A 100 1.49 9.25 18.26
CA PRO A 100 2.77 9.92 18.06
C PRO A 100 3.27 10.44 19.42
N THR A 101 4.55 10.20 19.69
CA THR A 101 5.20 10.73 20.89
C THR A 101 5.61 12.15 20.58
N ASP A 102 5.16 13.11 21.41
CA ASP A 102 5.56 14.53 21.33
C ASP A 102 7.09 14.73 21.35
#